data_AF-A0A9X2CUL6-F1
#
_entry.id   AF-A0A9X2CUL6-F1
#
_cell.length_a   1.000
_cell.length_b   1.000
_cell.length_c   1.000
_cell.angle_alpha   90.00
_cell.angle_beta   90.00
_cell.angle_gamma   90.00
#
_symmetry.space_group_name_H-M   'P 1'
#
loop_
_entity.id
_entity.type
_entity.pdbx_description
1 polymer ?
#
loop_
_entity_poly.entity_id
_entity_poly.type
_entity_poly.pdbx_seq_one_letter_code
_entity_poly.pdbx_strand_id
1 'polypeptide(L)'
;MPDWSYHVLFKPVLSKLPAKISREFIHKTMNRIATTPGGKQVIHFLGREESSHLLKKNILQIELENSIGLSCRIDPNLSGTQAFANLGFGFIEVGPVGKMSIPSQKNPIIHHLEQRIDFSESTPTLSVEQAITKLRKHNVNKPIFIRITENDQHLEEITERLAPFTDGFVIDMTNHSLIDTDIRTLSVSHATSKPTLLAIGENQVEDLPLHEIEQNFSGVVLEEGNQKENEETLSSHVKTLKFLREHHFSLPIITVGGIVQPRDALKLLHAGADMLLLSHGYVFAGPGLPKRIKEAQLDEINVAPVSYQGWEWYWLFGLFIMIGGLFALILSMTTIILPYDEYFLGMPRESIYYFNERILFFMAHDRMTLAGTMISGGIIYMFLARYGIRNGMLWAKQATDIAAIIGFLGIFLFIGYGYFDWLHMLFWLVLLPFYCIGYFQTNRLRGTPSSSNRDNDHHWKNSLYGQFCFVILGFSFVLGSIIISYIGITSVFVQTDLLYLCMPADMLQSFNEKLIPVIAHDRAGFGSALLSVGLLVLMVALWGYHQGSRWVWWMLLIGGVPAFASGISVHFAIGYTTFIHLLPAYFALVIYLIGLSLSYRFFHSKREFN
;
A
#
# COMPACT_ATOMS: atom_id res chain seq x y z
N MET A 1 3.84 2.40 -7.32
CA MET A 1 3.64 0.95 -7.20
C MET A 1 4.06 0.54 -5.79
N PRO A 2 3.39 -0.40 -5.13
CA PRO A 2 3.86 -0.95 -3.86
C PRO A 2 4.99 -1.98 -4.05
N ASP A 3 5.73 -2.30 -2.98
CA ASP A 3 6.85 -3.27 -3.04
C ASP A 3 6.40 -4.67 -3.50
N TRP A 4 5.23 -5.15 -3.08
CA TRP A 4 4.72 -6.47 -3.48
C TRP A 4 4.53 -6.60 -4.98
N SER A 5 4.11 -5.54 -5.68
CA SER A 5 3.93 -5.58 -7.13
C SER A 5 5.24 -5.30 -7.84
N TYR A 6 6.04 -4.36 -7.33
CA TYR A 6 7.31 -4.00 -7.93
C TYR A 6 8.28 -5.19 -7.97
N HIS A 7 8.55 -5.84 -6.84
CA HIS A 7 9.56 -6.90 -6.79
C HIS A 7 9.07 -8.21 -7.43
N VAL A 8 7.78 -8.54 -7.29
CA VAL A 8 7.25 -9.83 -7.77
C VAL A 8 6.87 -9.78 -9.25
N LEU A 9 6.29 -8.69 -9.74
CA LEU A 9 5.77 -8.59 -11.11
C LEU A 9 6.66 -7.78 -12.04
N PHE A 10 7.02 -6.56 -11.63
CA PHE A 10 7.62 -5.59 -12.56
C PHE A 10 9.13 -5.76 -12.68
N LYS A 11 9.85 -5.84 -11.57
CA LYS A 11 11.31 -5.92 -11.52
C LYS A 11 11.88 -7.09 -12.35
N PRO A 12 11.33 -8.33 -12.32
CA PRO A 12 11.86 -9.44 -13.12
C PRO A 12 11.72 -9.25 -14.64
N VAL A 13 10.74 -8.46 -15.07
CA VAL A 13 10.51 -8.15 -16.49
C VAL A 13 11.35 -6.94 -16.90
N LEU A 14 11.32 -5.89 -16.08
CA LEU A 14 11.94 -4.60 -16.35
C LEU A 14 13.47 -4.62 -16.27
N SER A 15 14.05 -5.52 -15.48
CA SER A 15 15.51 -5.71 -15.42
C SER A 15 16.10 -6.29 -16.70
N LYS A 16 15.26 -6.85 -17.59
CA LYS A 16 15.68 -7.38 -18.90
C LYS A 16 15.70 -6.31 -19.99
N LEU A 17 15.17 -5.12 -19.70
CA LEU A 17 15.12 -4.00 -20.65
C LEU A 17 16.28 -3.03 -20.42
N PRO A 18 16.73 -2.29 -21.44
CA PRO A 18 17.70 -1.21 -21.24
C PRO A 18 17.22 -0.20 -20.20
N ALA A 19 18.13 0.26 -19.33
CA ALA A 19 17.82 1.09 -18.16
C ALA A 19 16.93 2.30 -18.49
N LYS A 20 17.24 3.02 -19.57
CA LYS A 20 16.48 4.19 -20.04
C LYS A 20 15.05 3.82 -20.44
N ILE A 21 14.85 2.70 -21.13
CA ILE A 21 13.51 2.24 -21.57
C ILE A 21 12.70 1.82 -20.36
N SER A 22 13.28 1.02 -19.48
CA SER A 22 12.67 0.53 -18.25
C SER A 22 12.17 1.68 -17.35
N ARG A 23 13.04 2.66 -17.11
CA ARG A 23 12.73 3.87 -16.33
C ARG A 23 11.59 4.68 -16.95
N GLU A 24 11.72 5.07 -18.22
CA GLU A 24 10.73 5.91 -18.89
C GLU A 24 9.36 5.21 -19.02
N PHE A 25 9.36 3.88 -19.18
CA PHE A 25 8.14 3.09 -19.17
C PHE A 25 7.41 3.17 -17.83
N ILE A 26 8.12 2.94 -16.71
CA ILE A 26 7.53 3.06 -15.37
C ILE A 26 7.02 4.47 -15.14
N HIS A 27 7.87 5.48 -15.39
CA HIS A 27 7.58 6.87 -15.07
C HIS A 27 6.35 7.35 -15.82
N LYS A 28 6.31 7.17 -17.15
CA LYS A 28 5.17 7.61 -17.97
C LYS A 28 3.89 6.85 -17.64
N THR A 29 3.98 5.55 -17.38
CA THR A 29 2.81 4.74 -17.02
C THR A 29 2.23 5.20 -15.69
N MET A 30 3.09 5.36 -14.68
CA MET A 30 2.65 5.82 -13.37
C MET A 30 2.13 7.25 -13.40
N ASN A 31 2.77 8.13 -14.18
CA ASN A 31 2.35 9.51 -14.34
C ASN A 31 0.98 9.60 -15.01
N ARG A 32 0.73 8.78 -16.04
CA ARG A 32 -0.60 8.67 -16.68
C ARG A 32 -1.66 8.30 -15.65
N ILE A 33 -1.43 7.23 -14.86
CA ILE A 33 -2.33 6.84 -13.78
C ILE A 33 -2.57 8.00 -12.82
N ALA A 34 -1.51 8.66 -12.34
CA ALA A 34 -1.63 9.77 -11.39
C ALA A 34 -2.40 11.00 -11.94
N THR A 35 -2.38 11.20 -13.26
CA THR A 35 -3.09 12.31 -13.93
C THR A 35 -4.53 12.00 -14.34
N THR A 36 -4.92 10.72 -14.41
CA THR A 36 -6.31 10.32 -14.71
C THR A 36 -7.22 10.64 -13.52
N PRO A 37 -8.47 11.11 -13.74
CA PRO A 37 -9.44 11.29 -12.66
C PRO A 37 -9.58 10.03 -11.79
N GLY A 38 -9.45 10.19 -10.47
CA GLY A 38 -9.46 9.07 -9.52
C GLY A 38 -8.15 8.25 -9.44
N GLY A 39 -7.20 8.44 -10.35
CA GLY A 39 -5.98 7.62 -10.38
C GLY A 39 -5.04 7.81 -9.19
N LYS A 40 -5.01 9.01 -8.58
CA LYS A 40 -4.33 9.22 -7.27
C LYS A 40 -4.93 8.35 -6.16
N GLN A 41 -6.27 8.17 -6.16
CA GLN A 41 -6.95 7.31 -5.18
C GLN A 41 -6.62 5.84 -5.43
N VAL A 42 -6.46 5.41 -6.67
CA VAL A 42 -5.99 4.06 -7.01
C VAL A 42 -4.56 3.82 -6.51
N ILE A 43 -3.66 4.78 -6.71
CA ILE A 43 -2.28 4.70 -6.21
C ILE A 43 -2.28 4.55 -4.68
N HIS A 44 -3.03 5.40 -3.99
CA HIS A 44 -3.17 5.37 -2.54
C HIS A 44 -3.82 4.07 -2.03
N PHE A 45 -4.86 3.58 -2.73
CA PHE A 45 -5.52 2.31 -2.40
C PHE A 45 -4.57 1.12 -2.52
N LEU A 46 -3.78 1.04 -3.60
CA LEU A 46 -2.85 -0.07 -3.80
C LEU A 46 -1.64 0.00 -2.85
N GLY A 47 -1.18 1.20 -2.50
CA GLY A 47 -0.05 1.41 -1.61
C GLY A 47 -0.22 2.69 -0.81
N ARG A 48 -0.56 2.55 0.47
CA ARG A 48 -0.68 3.69 1.37
C ARG A 48 0.68 4.16 1.84
N GLU A 49 0.93 5.43 1.60
CA GLU A 49 2.21 6.10 1.80
C GLU A 49 2.09 7.34 2.69
N GLU A 50 1.07 7.40 3.54
CA GLU A 50 0.80 8.53 4.44
C GLU A 50 1.97 8.76 5.41
N SER A 51 2.17 10.02 5.82
CA SER A 51 3.19 10.42 6.79
C SER A 51 2.54 10.75 8.12
N SER A 52 3.13 10.29 9.22
CA SER A 52 2.68 10.70 10.55
C SER A 52 2.96 12.18 10.78
N HIS A 53 2.07 12.85 11.49
CA HIS A 53 2.30 14.21 11.99
C HIS A 53 3.57 14.32 12.86
N LEU A 54 4.00 13.21 13.49
CA LEU A 54 5.21 13.16 14.31
C LEU A 54 6.51 13.26 13.50
N LEU A 55 6.45 12.99 12.19
CA LEU A 55 7.60 13.12 11.29
C LEU A 55 7.66 14.50 10.61
N LYS A 56 6.66 15.36 10.86
CA LYS A 56 6.66 16.71 10.30
C LYS A 56 7.85 17.50 10.86
N LYS A 57 8.55 18.18 9.97
CA LYS A 57 9.66 19.08 10.32
C LYS A 57 9.44 20.43 9.66
N ASN A 58 9.97 21.49 10.27
CA ASN A 58 10.12 22.78 9.62
C ASN A 58 11.62 23.02 9.42
N ILE A 59 12.07 22.95 8.18
CA ILE A 59 13.48 23.10 7.79
C ILE A 59 13.52 24.15 6.69
N LEU A 60 14.45 25.11 6.76
CA LEU A 60 14.56 26.22 5.79
C LEU A 60 13.27 27.06 5.66
N GLN A 61 12.49 27.17 6.75
CA GLN A 61 11.16 27.79 6.78
C GLN A 61 10.10 27.08 5.90
N ILE A 62 10.38 25.86 5.47
CA ILE A 62 9.49 25.01 4.67
C ILE A 62 8.92 23.92 5.57
N GLU A 63 7.59 23.78 5.60
CA GLU A 63 6.94 22.67 6.29
C GLU A 63 7.06 21.38 5.45
N LEU A 64 7.80 20.41 5.97
CA LEU A 64 7.98 19.10 5.37
C LEU A 64 7.11 18.08 6.10
N GLU A 65 6.36 17.27 5.35
CA GLU A 65 5.61 16.15 5.93
C GLU A 65 6.52 15.05 6.52
N ASN A 66 7.71 14.91 5.96
CA ASN A 66 8.78 14.03 6.40
C ASN A 66 10.10 14.47 5.74
N SER A 67 11.23 13.97 6.24
CA SER A 67 12.57 14.35 5.79
C SER A 67 13.10 13.55 4.59
N ILE A 68 12.27 12.78 3.89
CA ILE A 68 12.70 11.88 2.81
C ILE A 68 12.24 12.45 1.46
N GLY A 69 13.18 12.79 0.60
CA GLY A 69 12.94 13.34 -0.73
C GLY A 69 13.44 12.44 -1.86
N LEU A 70 13.06 12.81 -3.08
CA LEU A 70 13.51 12.15 -4.30
C LEU A 70 14.59 12.98 -4.99
N SER A 71 15.75 12.39 -5.28
CA SER A 71 16.81 13.06 -6.05
C SER A 71 16.44 13.23 -7.52
N CYS A 72 16.91 14.33 -8.12
CA CYS A 72 16.69 14.63 -9.53
C CYS A 72 17.33 13.59 -10.48
N ARG A 73 18.34 12.85 -10.01
CA ARG A 73 18.99 11.75 -10.76
C ARG A 73 18.01 10.64 -11.16
N ILE A 74 16.94 10.44 -10.38
CA ILE A 74 15.93 9.42 -10.67
C ILE A 74 15.03 9.85 -11.82
N ASP A 75 14.54 11.09 -11.83
CA ASP A 75 13.64 11.60 -12.86
C ASP A 75 14.18 12.85 -13.59
N PRO A 76 15.30 12.72 -14.33
CA PRO A 76 15.95 13.86 -14.99
C PRO A 76 15.08 14.50 -16.08
N ASN A 77 14.07 13.78 -16.56
CA ASN A 77 13.17 14.24 -17.60
C ASN A 77 11.83 14.79 -17.06
N LEU A 78 11.60 14.77 -15.74
CA LEU A 78 10.30 15.09 -15.12
C LEU A 78 9.14 14.30 -15.74
N SER A 79 9.41 13.04 -16.03
CA SER A 79 8.48 12.12 -16.69
C SER A 79 7.53 11.45 -15.71
N GLY A 80 7.91 11.38 -14.43
CA GLY A 80 7.21 10.70 -13.36
C GLY A 80 6.86 11.60 -12.17
N THR A 81 7.22 12.89 -12.20
CA THR A 81 7.12 13.83 -11.08
C THR A 81 5.75 13.84 -10.39
N GLN A 82 4.65 13.84 -11.16
CA GLN A 82 3.30 13.81 -10.60
C GLN A 82 3.03 12.51 -9.84
N ALA A 83 3.55 11.38 -10.32
CA ALA A 83 3.39 10.09 -9.65
C ALA A 83 4.25 10.01 -8.38
N PHE A 84 5.50 10.46 -8.43
CA PHE A 84 6.40 10.44 -7.28
C PHE A 84 5.86 11.25 -6.10
N ALA A 85 5.16 12.35 -6.35
CA ALA A 85 4.48 13.12 -5.29
C ALA A 85 3.46 12.29 -4.48
N ASN A 86 3.01 11.14 -4.99
CA ASN A 86 2.08 10.23 -4.33
C ASN A 86 2.75 8.98 -3.72
N LEU A 87 4.09 8.87 -3.77
CA LEU A 87 4.86 7.71 -3.27
C LEU A 87 5.53 7.97 -1.91
N GLY A 88 4.96 8.86 -1.10
CA GLY A 88 5.37 9.06 0.29
C GLY A 88 6.55 10.01 0.53
N PHE A 89 7.13 10.57 -0.54
CA PHE A 89 8.15 11.60 -0.43
C PHE A 89 7.62 12.88 0.23
N GLY A 90 8.45 13.48 1.09
CA GLY A 90 8.22 14.77 1.72
C GLY A 90 8.52 15.94 0.80
N PHE A 91 9.50 15.81 -0.11
CA PHE A 91 9.90 16.83 -1.08
C PHE A 91 10.52 16.19 -2.33
N ILE A 92 10.68 16.96 -3.41
CA ILE A 92 11.21 16.47 -4.69
C ILE A 92 12.30 17.42 -5.19
N GLU A 93 13.41 16.86 -5.63
CA GLU A 93 14.46 17.58 -6.34
C GLU A 93 14.28 17.46 -7.86
N VAL A 94 14.43 18.58 -8.57
CA VAL A 94 14.26 18.73 -10.02
C VAL A 94 15.54 19.26 -10.63
N GLY A 95 15.95 18.72 -11.78
CA GLY A 95 17.14 19.17 -12.51
C GLY A 95 18.13 18.03 -12.79
N PRO A 96 19.41 18.34 -13.06
CA PRO A 96 19.98 19.69 -13.09
C PRO A 96 19.41 20.56 -14.23
N VAL A 97 19.25 21.85 -13.96
CA VAL A 97 18.85 22.87 -14.94
C VAL A 97 20.06 23.71 -15.30
N GLY A 98 20.25 23.96 -16.59
CA GLY A 98 21.30 24.83 -17.11
C GLY A 98 20.77 25.72 -18.22
N LYS A 99 21.65 26.52 -18.81
CA LYS A 99 21.35 27.41 -19.93
C LYS A 99 20.95 26.62 -21.17
N MET A 100 21.73 25.58 -21.48
CA MET A 100 21.49 24.68 -22.60
C MET A 100 21.12 23.28 -22.10
N SER A 101 20.25 22.60 -22.84
CA SER A 101 19.94 21.20 -22.56
C SER A 101 21.03 20.29 -23.12
N ILE A 102 21.57 19.44 -22.26
CA ILE A 102 22.54 18.41 -22.61
C ILE A 102 21.81 17.06 -22.56
N PRO A 103 21.64 16.36 -23.70
CA PRO A 103 21.03 15.05 -23.70
C PRO A 103 21.99 13.99 -23.12
N SER A 104 21.41 12.95 -22.52
CA SER A 104 22.18 11.79 -22.05
C SER A 104 22.85 11.08 -23.24
N GLN A 105 24.18 11.02 -23.22
CA GLN A 105 25.00 10.45 -24.30
C GLN A 105 25.08 8.92 -24.26
N LYS A 106 25.06 8.31 -23.06
CA LYS A 106 25.11 6.85 -22.86
C LYS A 106 24.03 6.40 -21.88
N ASN A 107 23.52 5.19 -22.10
CA ASN A 107 22.62 4.57 -21.14
C ASN A 107 23.39 4.21 -19.85
N PRO A 108 22.80 4.39 -18.66
CA PRO A 108 23.41 3.92 -17.42
C PRO A 108 23.65 2.41 -17.45
N ILE A 109 24.76 1.97 -16.88
CA ILE A 109 25.09 0.54 -16.71
C ILE A 109 24.65 0.13 -15.31
N ILE A 110 23.85 -0.93 -15.20
CA ILE A 110 23.33 -1.42 -13.93
C ILE A 110 24.11 -2.66 -13.52
N HIS A 111 24.77 -2.57 -12.37
CA HIS A 111 25.52 -3.63 -11.71
C HIS A 111 24.64 -4.22 -10.61
N HIS A 112 23.93 -5.31 -10.92
CA HIS A 112 22.89 -5.86 -10.05
C HIS A 112 23.43 -6.53 -8.78
N LEU A 113 24.63 -7.12 -8.82
CA LEU A 113 25.23 -7.80 -7.67
C LEU A 113 25.76 -6.77 -6.66
N GLU A 114 26.40 -5.74 -7.19
CA GLU A 114 27.02 -4.62 -6.47
C GLU A 114 25.99 -3.55 -6.07
N GLN A 115 24.72 -3.70 -6.51
CA GLN A 115 23.67 -2.70 -6.35
C GLN A 115 24.12 -1.27 -6.72
N ARG A 116 24.85 -1.17 -7.84
CA ARG A 116 25.46 0.06 -8.33
C ARG A 116 24.90 0.45 -9.68
N ILE A 117 24.75 1.74 -9.94
CA ILE A 117 24.39 2.27 -11.25
C ILE A 117 25.47 3.24 -11.69
N ASP A 118 26.15 2.90 -12.78
CA ASP A 118 27.19 3.75 -13.35
C ASP A 118 26.50 4.70 -14.34
N PHE A 119 26.40 5.97 -13.93
CA PHE A 119 25.89 7.03 -14.77
C PHE A 119 26.97 7.53 -15.75
N SER A 120 26.54 8.07 -16.89
CA SER A 120 27.49 8.67 -17.84
C SER A 120 28.17 9.90 -17.24
N GLU A 121 29.44 10.14 -17.59
CA GLU A 121 30.24 11.28 -17.10
C GLU A 121 29.55 12.65 -17.27
N SER A 122 28.74 12.83 -18.32
CA SER A 122 27.88 14.02 -18.48
C SER A 122 26.48 13.78 -17.92
N THR A 123 26.11 14.50 -16.87
CA THR A 123 24.74 14.52 -16.32
C THR A 123 23.80 15.18 -17.33
N PRO A 124 22.67 14.55 -17.72
CA PRO A 124 21.72 15.18 -18.62
C PRO A 124 21.09 16.42 -17.96
N THR A 125 21.03 17.54 -18.68
CA THR A 125 20.51 18.81 -18.18
C THR A 125 19.27 19.25 -18.96
N LEU A 126 18.34 19.89 -18.25
CA LEU A 126 17.21 20.59 -18.86
C LEU A 126 17.57 22.05 -19.09
N SER A 127 17.10 22.64 -20.19
CA SER A 127 17.14 24.10 -20.31
C SER A 127 16.09 24.75 -19.40
N VAL A 128 16.30 26.01 -19.04
CA VAL A 128 15.35 26.81 -18.24
C VAL A 128 13.94 26.78 -18.84
N GLU A 129 13.80 26.97 -20.15
CA GLU A 129 12.50 26.93 -20.84
C GLU A 129 11.81 25.57 -20.74
N GLN A 130 12.58 24.49 -20.89
CA GLN A 130 12.06 23.13 -20.77
C GLN A 130 11.61 22.84 -19.34
N ALA A 131 12.39 23.27 -18.35
CA ALA A 131 12.05 23.13 -16.94
C ALA A 131 10.75 23.88 -16.62
N ILE A 132 10.65 25.17 -16.97
CA ILE A 132 9.45 25.99 -16.76
C ILE A 132 8.23 25.37 -17.44
N THR A 133 8.35 24.95 -18.70
CA THR A 133 7.25 24.36 -19.47
C THR A 133 6.73 23.07 -18.81
N LYS A 134 7.62 22.24 -18.27
CA LYS A 134 7.23 21.01 -17.57
C LYS A 134 6.64 21.33 -16.21
N LEU A 135 7.29 22.16 -15.39
CA LEU A 135 6.83 22.53 -14.06
C LEU A 135 5.44 23.18 -14.08
N ARG A 136 5.14 24.04 -15.07
CA ARG A 136 3.80 24.61 -15.26
C ARG A 136 2.69 23.58 -15.49
N LYS A 137 3.04 22.44 -16.10
CA LYS A 137 2.09 21.35 -16.37
C LYS A 137 1.92 20.41 -15.18
N HIS A 138 2.83 20.45 -14.21
CA HIS A 138 2.77 19.59 -13.04
C HIS A 138 2.11 20.34 -11.88
N ASN A 139 1.12 19.69 -11.26
CA ASN A 139 0.48 20.20 -10.05
C ASN A 139 0.96 19.37 -8.87
N VAL A 140 2.19 19.63 -8.44
CA VAL A 140 2.86 18.91 -7.34
C VAL A 140 2.51 19.58 -6.02
N ASN A 141 1.97 18.81 -5.08
CA ASN A 141 1.59 19.28 -3.74
C ASN A 141 2.70 19.04 -2.70
N LYS A 142 3.96 18.99 -3.16
CA LYS A 142 5.15 18.72 -2.36
C LYS A 142 6.17 19.83 -2.62
N PRO A 143 6.96 20.23 -1.62
CA PRO A 143 8.04 21.18 -1.83
C PRO A 143 9.00 20.72 -2.94
N ILE A 144 9.40 21.66 -3.79
CA ILE A 144 10.31 21.44 -4.91
C ILE A 144 11.63 22.16 -4.64
N PHE A 145 12.74 21.46 -4.87
CA PHE A 145 14.06 22.05 -4.93
C PHE A 145 14.59 21.93 -6.35
N ILE A 146 15.09 23.02 -6.93
CA ILE A 146 15.65 23.01 -8.28
C ILE A 146 17.18 23.04 -8.19
N ARG A 147 17.80 22.02 -8.77
CA ARG A 147 19.25 21.92 -8.94
C ARG A 147 19.72 22.68 -10.17
N ILE A 148 20.76 23.49 -10.01
CA ILE A 148 21.37 24.31 -11.07
C ILE A 148 22.85 23.93 -11.18
N THR A 149 23.36 23.82 -12.41
CA THR A 149 24.75 23.39 -12.70
C THR A 149 25.59 24.49 -13.35
N GLU A 150 25.16 25.75 -13.29
CA GLU A 150 25.84 26.92 -13.88
C GLU A 150 26.55 27.73 -12.78
N ASN A 151 27.72 28.28 -13.08
CA ASN A 151 28.66 28.86 -12.10
C ASN A 151 29.05 30.33 -12.37
N ASP A 152 28.46 30.98 -13.36
CA ASP A 152 28.82 32.33 -13.82
C ASP A 152 27.69 33.37 -13.60
N GLN A 153 27.84 34.57 -14.20
CA GLN A 153 26.87 35.69 -14.21
C GLN A 153 25.41 35.30 -14.56
N HIS A 154 25.19 34.15 -15.17
CA HIS A 154 23.86 33.66 -15.55
C HIS A 154 23.10 33.01 -14.39
N LEU A 155 23.76 32.69 -13.27
CA LEU A 155 23.13 32.00 -12.15
C LEU A 155 21.99 32.84 -11.52
N GLU A 156 22.19 34.15 -11.38
CA GLU A 156 21.15 35.08 -10.92
C GLU A 156 19.95 35.13 -11.87
N GLU A 157 20.19 35.22 -13.18
CA GLU A 157 19.12 35.22 -14.19
C GLU A 157 18.30 33.92 -14.14
N ILE A 158 18.97 32.77 -14.04
CA ILE A 158 18.32 31.47 -14.00
C ILE A 158 17.48 31.32 -12.72
N THR A 159 18.03 31.71 -11.57
CA THR A 159 17.32 31.60 -10.28
C THR A 159 16.13 32.55 -10.20
N GLU A 160 16.25 33.79 -10.66
CA GLU A 160 15.13 34.75 -10.70
C GLU A 160 13.95 34.18 -11.51
N ARG A 161 14.24 33.60 -12.68
CA ARG A 161 13.22 33.05 -13.58
C ARG A 161 12.55 31.78 -13.04
N LEU A 162 13.27 30.99 -12.26
CA LEU A 162 12.78 29.73 -11.68
C LEU A 162 12.18 29.88 -10.28
N ALA A 163 12.44 31.01 -9.60
CA ALA A 163 11.95 31.30 -8.25
C ALA A 163 10.43 31.10 -8.05
N PRO A 164 9.55 31.39 -9.04
CA PRO A 164 8.12 31.14 -8.90
C PRO A 164 7.72 29.66 -8.85
N PHE A 165 8.61 28.74 -9.23
CA PHE A 165 8.31 27.31 -9.38
C PHE A 165 9.03 26.42 -8.35
N THR A 166 9.74 27.02 -7.39
CA THR A 166 10.56 26.28 -6.42
C THR A 166 10.40 26.82 -5.01
N ASP A 167 10.67 25.96 -4.04
CA ASP A 167 10.76 26.29 -2.62
C ASP A 167 12.20 26.51 -2.18
N GLY A 168 13.17 25.97 -2.91
CA GLY A 168 14.60 26.24 -2.72
C GLY A 168 15.45 25.92 -3.94
N PHE A 169 16.71 26.33 -3.90
CA PHE A 169 17.69 26.05 -4.94
C PHE A 169 18.83 25.18 -4.42
N VAL A 170 19.40 24.36 -5.30
CA VAL A 170 20.63 23.60 -5.04
C VAL A 170 21.65 23.99 -6.10
N ILE A 171 22.75 24.60 -5.70
CA ILE A 171 23.83 25.02 -6.59
C ILE A 171 24.86 23.89 -6.65
N ASP A 172 25.03 23.28 -7.83
CA ASP A 172 25.87 22.11 -8.04
C ASP A 172 27.31 22.50 -8.34
N MET A 173 28.21 22.23 -7.38
CA MET A 173 29.65 22.46 -7.50
C MET A 173 30.47 21.18 -7.49
N THR A 174 29.84 20.02 -7.68
CA THR A 174 30.52 18.71 -7.55
C THR A 174 31.69 18.50 -8.52
N ASN A 175 31.66 19.14 -9.68
CA ASN A 175 32.70 19.03 -10.72
C ASN A 175 33.75 20.14 -10.66
N HIS A 176 33.67 21.05 -9.69
CA HIS A 176 34.55 22.23 -9.59
C HIS A 176 35.30 22.23 -8.25
N SER A 177 36.58 22.63 -8.27
CA SER A 177 37.37 22.82 -7.05
C SER A 177 36.81 23.99 -6.24
N LEU A 178 36.30 23.72 -5.03
CA LEU A 178 35.83 24.76 -4.11
C LEU A 178 36.96 25.66 -3.60
N ILE A 179 38.22 25.18 -3.68
CA ILE A 179 39.40 25.92 -3.22
C ILE A 179 39.74 27.08 -4.16
N ASP A 180 39.50 26.90 -5.46
CA ASP A 180 39.83 27.90 -6.50
C ASP A 180 38.65 28.80 -6.87
N THR A 181 37.46 28.53 -6.30
CA THR A 181 36.23 29.26 -6.62
C THR A 181 35.89 30.24 -5.50
N ASP A 182 35.68 31.52 -5.81
CA ASP A 182 35.16 32.48 -4.82
C ASP A 182 33.69 32.18 -4.55
N ILE A 183 33.41 31.44 -3.47
CA ILE A 183 32.07 30.94 -3.11
C ILE A 183 31.05 32.09 -2.96
N ARG A 184 31.50 33.32 -2.69
CA ARG A 184 30.65 34.52 -2.62
C ARG A 184 29.93 34.82 -3.92
N THR A 185 30.53 34.51 -5.08
CA THR A 185 29.91 34.77 -6.39
C THR A 185 28.77 33.81 -6.70
N LEU A 186 28.68 32.70 -5.96
CA LEU A 186 27.63 31.69 -6.09
C LEU A 186 26.41 32.00 -5.20
N SER A 187 26.52 33.02 -4.35
CA SER A 187 25.40 33.47 -3.52
C SER A 187 24.37 34.22 -4.37
N VAL A 188 23.18 33.65 -4.47
CA VAL A 188 22.04 34.25 -5.20
C VAL A 188 21.08 35.01 -4.29
N SER A 189 21.52 35.37 -3.08
CA SER A 189 20.69 36.07 -2.09
C SER A 189 20.12 37.40 -2.60
N HIS A 190 20.77 38.01 -3.61
CA HIS A 190 20.30 39.24 -4.26
C HIS A 190 19.17 38.98 -5.27
N ALA A 191 19.16 37.81 -5.91
CA ALA A 191 18.20 37.45 -6.96
C ALA A 191 16.93 36.79 -6.40
N THR A 192 17.03 36.12 -5.25
CA THR A 192 15.89 35.39 -4.67
C THR A 192 15.93 35.35 -3.15
N SER A 193 14.75 35.41 -2.53
CA SER A 193 14.57 35.17 -1.09
C SER A 193 14.44 33.68 -0.74
N LYS A 194 14.48 32.79 -1.74
CA LYS A 194 14.36 31.34 -1.53
C LYS A 194 15.65 30.78 -0.92
N PRO A 195 15.55 29.79 -0.02
CA PRO A 195 16.72 29.11 0.54
C PRO A 195 17.59 28.51 -0.57
N THR A 196 18.89 28.73 -0.47
CA THR A 196 19.88 28.26 -1.44
C THR A 196 20.86 27.33 -0.75
N LEU A 197 21.01 26.13 -1.29
CA LEU A 197 21.88 25.07 -0.76
C LEU A 197 23.08 24.88 -1.69
N LEU A 198 24.25 24.63 -1.10
CA LEU A 198 25.47 24.31 -1.86
C LEU A 198 25.64 22.79 -1.94
N ALA A 199 25.65 22.22 -3.14
CA ALA A 199 25.98 20.80 -3.31
C ALA A 199 27.49 20.60 -3.46
N ILE A 200 28.03 19.74 -2.62
CA ILE A 200 29.46 19.47 -2.50
C ILE A 200 29.75 17.99 -2.74
N GLY A 201 30.89 17.72 -3.38
CA GLY A 201 31.39 16.36 -3.57
C GLY A 201 32.04 15.81 -2.29
N GLU A 202 32.01 14.49 -2.11
CA GLU A 202 32.60 13.82 -0.95
C GLU A 202 34.09 14.12 -0.74
N ASN A 203 34.84 14.34 -1.81
CA ASN A 203 36.28 14.57 -1.77
C ASN A 203 36.68 16.00 -1.35
N GLN A 204 35.71 16.89 -1.13
CA GLN A 204 35.97 18.32 -0.91
C GLN A 204 35.70 18.76 0.54
N VAL A 205 35.36 17.81 1.42
CA VAL A 205 34.80 18.09 2.75
C VAL A 205 35.83 18.61 3.75
N GLU A 206 37.04 18.06 3.75
CA GLU A 206 38.06 18.36 4.76
C GLU A 206 38.63 19.78 4.60
N ASP A 207 38.53 20.36 3.40
CA ASP A 207 39.02 21.71 3.05
C ASP A 207 37.89 22.75 2.86
N LEU A 208 36.68 22.47 3.34
CA LEU A 208 35.54 23.39 3.16
C LEU A 208 35.74 24.69 3.98
N PRO A 209 35.54 25.88 3.38
CA PRO A 209 35.49 27.13 4.12
C PRO A 209 34.12 27.26 4.83
N LEU A 210 33.93 26.51 5.92
CA LEU A 210 32.66 26.37 6.64
C LEU A 210 32.02 27.72 6.98
N HIS A 211 32.83 28.69 7.44
CA HIS A 211 32.33 30.01 7.82
C HIS A 211 31.76 30.80 6.63
N GLU A 212 32.40 30.71 5.45
CA GLU A 212 31.90 31.38 4.25
C GLU A 212 30.62 30.72 3.74
N ILE A 213 30.52 29.39 3.84
CA ILE A 213 29.30 28.66 3.50
C ILE A 213 28.15 29.08 4.42
N GLU A 214 28.39 29.17 5.73
CA GLU A 214 27.37 29.58 6.70
C GLU A 214 26.85 31.00 6.50
N GLN A 215 27.67 31.90 5.94
CA GLN A 215 27.28 33.28 5.65
C GLN A 215 26.49 33.43 4.34
N ASN A 216 26.73 32.57 3.35
CA ASN A 216 26.21 32.75 1.99
C ASN A 216 25.11 31.75 1.60
N PHE A 217 25.02 30.61 2.28
CA PHE A 217 24.06 29.56 1.96
C PHE A 217 23.15 29.26 3.13
N SER A 218 22.01 28.67 2.84
CA SER A 218 21.05 28.21 3.84
C SER A 218 21.32 26.78 4.30
N GLY A 219 22.24 26.05 3.66
CA GLY A 219 22.60 24.68 3.98
C GLY A 219 23.46 24.02 2.90
N VAL A 220 23.77 22.75 3.10
CA VAL A 220 24.68 21.98 2.24
C VAL A 220 24.05 20.66 1.82
N VAL A 221 24.31 20.24 0.58
CA VAL A 221 23.94 18.94 0.03
C VAL A 221 25.19 18.10 -0.19
N LEU A 222 25.28 16.95 0.47
CA LEU A 222 26.36 15.98 0.31
C LEU A 222 26.00 15.02 -0.84
N GLU A 223 26.75 15.09 -1.93
CA GLU A 223 26.50 14.28 -3.13
C GLU A 223 27.07 12.88 -3.05
N GLU A 224 26.53 11.97 -3.85
CA GLU A 224 27.09 10.64 -4.08
C GLU A 224 28.14 10.66 -5.19
N GLY A 225 29.20 9.86 -5.05
CA GLY A 225 30.14 9.60 -6.14
C GLY A 225 29.52 8.82 -7.31
N ASN A 226 29.88 9.15 -8.55
CA ASN A 226 29.29 8.57 -9.78
C ASN A 226 29.56 7.06 -10.02
N GLN A 227 30.45 6.43 -9.24
CA GLN A 227 30.88 5.04 -9.44
C GLN A 227 31.08 4.26 -8.12
N LYS A 228 30.60 4.79 -7.00
CA LYS A 228 30.76 4.13 -5.70
C LYS A 228 29.62 3.16 -5.42
N GLU A 229 29.93 2.12 -4.66
CA GLU A 229 28.92 1.25 -4.10
C GLU A 229 28.13 1.99 -3.01
N ASN A 230 26.88 1.58 -2.78
CA ASN A 230 26.01 2.23 -1.79
C ASN A 230 26.62 2.24 -0.38
N GLU A 231 27.34 1.19 0.00
CA GLU A 231 27.97 1.07 1.32
C GLU A 231 29.14 2.04 1.51
N GLU A 232 29.91 2.28 0.44
CA GLU A 232 30.99 3.26 0.43
C GLU A 232 30.44 4.69 0.56
N THR A 233 29.41 5.02 -0.22
CA THR A 233 28.72 6.32 -0.13
C THR A 233 28.14 6.55 1.26
N LEU A 234 27.44 5.55 1.81
CA LEU A 234 26.89 5.61 3.17
C LEU A 234 27.97 5.88 4.21
N SER A 235 29.07 5.13 4.16
CA SER A 235 30.19 5.28 5.11
C SER A 235 30.86 6.65 5.00
N SER A 236 31.05 7.12 3.75
CA SER A 236 31.59 8.45 3.44
C SER A 236 30.70 9.56 4.01
N HIS A 237 29.39 9.51 3.76
CA HIS A 237 28.43 10.47 4.29
C HIS A 237 28.39 10.47 5.81
N VAL A 238 28.40 9.30 6.46
CA VAL A 238 28.44 9.22 7.93
C VAL A 238 29.70 9.87 8.49
N LYS A 239 30.87 9.65 7.86
CA LYS A 239 32.13 10.30 8.27
C LYS A 239 32.01 11.82 8.14
N THR A 240 31.55 12.30 6.99
CA THR A 240 31.40 13.73 6.68
C THR A 240 30.40 14.42 7.62
N LEU A 241 29.24 13.80 7.87
CA LEU A 241 28.24 14.35 8.78
C LEU A 241 28.80 14.53 10.19
N LYS A 242 29.50 13.51 10.71
CA LYS A 242 30.16 13.60 12.01
C LYS A 242 31.19 14.72 12.03
N PHE A 243 32.06 14.80 11.02
CA PHE A 243 33.04 15.86 10.89
C PHE A 243 32.39 17.26 10.92
N LEU A 244 31.36 17.50 10.12
CA LEU A 244 30.66 18.79 10.08
C LEU A 244 30.01 19.12 11.43
N ARG A 245 29.37 18.16 12.10
CA ARG A 245 28.73 18.38 13.41
C ARG A 245 29.76 18.57 14.53
N GLU A 246 30.90 17.87 14.49
CA GLU A 246 32.02 18.07 15.42
C GLU A 246 32.66 19.46 15.27
N HIS A 247 32.67 20.01 14.05
CA HIS A 247 33.13 21.38 13.76
C HIS A 247 32.01 22.44 13.91
N HIS A 248 30.93 22.11 14.63
CA HIS A 248 29.82 23.01 14.95
C HIS A 248 29.09 23.60 13.74
N PHE A 249 29.11 22.95 12.58
CA PHE A 249 28.34 23.37 11.42
C PHE A 249 26.84 23.35 11.74
N SER A 250 26.21 24.52 11.69
CA SER A 250 24.87 24.77 12.26
C SER A 250 23.74 24.70 11.24
N LEU A 251 24.07 24.81 9.95
CA LEU A 251 23.07 24.80 8.89
C LEU A 251 22.53 23.38 8.61
N PRO A 252 21.32 23.29 8.01
CA PRO A 252 20.77 22.06 7.48
C PRO A 252 21.72 21.31 6.54
N ILE A 253 21.87 20.01 6.75
CA ILE A 253 22.63 19.12 5.87
C ILE A 253 21.68 18.11 5.21
N ILE A 254 21.75 18.02 3.89
CA ILE A 254 21.04 17.04 3.07
C ILE A 254 22.03 16.02 2.52
N THR A 255 21.72 14.73 2.55
CA THR A 255 22.54 13.69 1.88
C THR A 255 21.81 13.12 0.67
N VAL A 256 22.55 12.86 -0.42
CA VAL A 256 22.02 12.26 -1.65
C VAL A 256 22.59 10.86 -1.83
N GLY A 257 21.76 9.83 -1.71
CA GLY A 257 22.20 8.44 -1.92
C GLY A 257 22.75 7.73 -0.70
N GLY A 258 23.39 6.57 -0.94
CA GLY A 258 23.86 5.67 0.13
C GLY A 258 22.73 4.96 0.90
N ILE A 259 21.51 4.92 0.35
CA ILE A 259 20.33 4.36 1.02
C ILE A 259 19.68 3.30 0.14
N VAL A 260 19.73 2.04 0.57
CA VAL A 260 19.01 0.92 -0.06
C VAL A 260 17.96 0.31 0.87
N GLN A 261 18.06 0.54 2.18
CA GLN A 261 17.12 0.02 3.17
C GLN A 261 16.91 1.01 4.33
N PRO A 262 15.88 0.80 5.18
CA PRO A 262 15.57 1.72 6.28
C PRO A 262 16.73 1.98 7.24
N ARG A 263 17.54 0.96 7.55
CA ARG A 263 18.71 1.07 8.42
C ARG A 263 19.69 2.16 7.94
N ASP A 264 19.92 2.27 6.64
CA ASP A 264 20.88 3.22 6.07
C ASP A 264 20.39 4.66 6.26
N ALA A 265 19.10 4.90 6.01
CA ALA A 265 18.49 6.20 6.24
C ALA A 265 18.55 6.61 7.73
N LEU A 266 18.26 5.68 8.65
CA LEU A 266 18.36 5.94 10.08
C LEU A 266 19.80 6.26 10.50
N LYS A 267 20.80 5.53 9.98
CA LYS A 267 22.22 5.83 10.23
C LYS A 267 22.60 7.25 9.82
N LEU A 268 22.15 7.73 8.65
CA LEU A 268 22.43 9.09 8.17
C LEU A 268 21.74 10.16 9.03
N LEU A 269 20.48 9.93 9.41
CA LEU A 269 19.75 10.83 10.30
C LEU A 269 20.41 10.92 11.69
N HIS A 270 20.84 9.79 12.26
CA HIS A 270 21.55 9.75 13.54
C HIS A 270 22.94 10.38 13.46
N ALA A 271 23.61 10.27 12.31
CA ALA A 271 24.89 10.93 12.08
C ALA A 271 24.77 12.46 11.95
N GLY A 272 23.55 12.99 11.81
CA GLY A 272 23.26 14.42 11.85
C GLY A 272 22.69 14.99 10.56
N ALA A 273 22.23 14.18 9.60
CA ALA A 273 21.52 14.67 8.43
C ALA A 273 20.10 15.15 8.80
N ASP A 274 19.67 16.28 8.22
CA ASP A 274 18.35 16.86 8.47
C ASP A 274 17.31 16.35 7.48
N MET A 275 17.75 16.16 6.23
CA MET A 275 16.97 15.70 5.08
C MET A 275 17.76 14.67 4.28
N LEU A 276 17.08 13.75 3.61
CA LEU A 276 17.67 12.70 2.80
C LEU A 276 17.05 12.71 1.40
N LEU A 277 17.87 12.60 0.36
CA LEU A 277 17.44 12.46 -1.03
C LEU A 277 17.77 11.04 -1.51
N LEU A 278 16.74 10.28 -1.86
CA LEU A 278 16.92 8.94 -2.40
C LEU A 278 17.35 9.01 -3.87
N SER A 279 18.44 8.31 -4.21
CA SER A 279 19.07 8.27 -5.54
C SER A 279 19.04 6.84 -6.12
N HIS A 280 20.13 6.33 -6.70
CA HIS A 280 20.19 5.03 -7.35
C HIS A 280 19.81 3.84 -6.44
N GLY A 281 20.10 3.91 -5.14
CA GLY A 281 19.70 2.87 -4.17
C GLY A 281 18.18 2.63 -4.13
N TYR A 282 17.37 3.66 -4.38
CA TYR A 282 15.91 3.56 -4.50
C TYR A 282 15.46 2.66 -5.65
N VAL A 283 16.21 2.63 -6.76
CA VAL A 283 15.89 1.77 -7.92
C VAL A 283 15.96 0.30 -7.52
N PHE A 284 16.94 -0.09 -6.69
CA PHE A 284 17.08 -1.47 -6.23
C PHE A 284 16.09 -1.82 -5.13
N ALA A 285 15.89 -0.89 -4.18
CA ALA A 285 15.02 -1.03 -3.02
C ALA A 285 13.54 -1.09 -3.39
N GLY A 286 13.15 -0.35 -4.43
CA GLY A 286 11.79 -0.24 -4.91
C GLY A 286 10.98 0.92 -4.28
N PRO A 287 9.80 1.16 -4.84
CA PRO A 287 8.97 2.33 -4.53
C PRO A 287 8.39 2.39 -3.11
N GLY A 288 8.40 1.28 -2.35
CA GLY A 288 7.99 1.29 -0.95
C GLY A 288 9.10 1.71 0.03
N LEU A 289 10.31 2.03 -0.44
CA LEU A 289 11.41 2.44 0.45
C LEU A 289 11.07 3.70 1.30
N PRO A 290 10.48 4.79 0.76
CA PRO A 290 10.07 5.94 1.57
C PRO A 290 9.12 5.54 2.70
N LYS A 291 8.16 4.65 2.41
CA LYS A 291 7.26 4.06 3.41
C LYS A 291 8.03 3.44 4.56
N ARG A 292 8.91 2.51 4.22
CA ARG A 292 9.63 1.66 5.18
C ARG A 292 10.58 2.48 6.04
N ILE A 293 11.21 3.52 5.47
CA ILE A 293 12.02 4.48 6.23
C ILE A 293 11.16 5.20 7.28
N LYS A 294 10.01 5.76 6.88
CA LYS A 294 9.11 6.48 7.80
C LYS A 294 8.56 5.57 8.91
N GLU A 295 8.15 4.36 8.55
CA GLU A 295 7.69 3.37 9.54
C GLU A 295 8.77 2.99 10.55
N ALA A 296 10.03 2.93 10.10
CA ALA A 296 11.18 2.67 10.96
C ALA A 296 11.51 3.87 11.87
N GLN A 297 11.41 5.11 11.36
CA GLN A 297 11.54 6.32 12.18
C GLN A 297 10.46 6.37 13.28
N LEU A 298 9.20 6.06 12.94
CA LEU A 298 8.11 6.02 13.92
C LEU A 298 8.30 4.94 14.98
N ASP A 299 8.89 3.81 14.58
CA ASP A 299 9.25 2.75 15.51
C ASP A 299 10.32 3.22 16.51
N GLU A 300 11.35 3.97 16.07
CA GLU A 300 12.38 4.54 16.97
C GLU A 300 11.85 5.60 17.93
N ILE A 301 10.91 6.44 17.48
CA ILE A 301 10.24 7.43 18.33
C ILE A 301 9.49 6.74 19.50
N ASN A 302 9.27 5.41 19.44
CA ASN A 302 8.60 4.60 20.47
C ASN A 302 7.28 5.25 20.91
N VAL A 303 6.44 5.62 19.94
CA VAL A 303 5.12 6.17 20.21
C VAL A 303 4.33 5.12 20.98
N ALA A 304 4.15 5.33 22.29
CA ALA A 304 3.36 4.41 23.10
C ALA A 304 1.97 4.28 22.49
N PRO A 305 1.44 3.06 22.30
CA PRO A 305 0.12 2.89 21.74
C PRO A 305 -0.90 3.54 22.68
N VAL A 306 -1.47 4.66 22.26
CA VAL A 306 -2.59 5.28 22.95
C VAL A 306 -3.78 4.37 22.72
N SER A 307 -4.34 3.82 23.81
CA SER A 307 -5.57 3.03 23.70
C SER A 307 -6.73 4.00 23.43
N TYR A 308 -7.25 3.96 22.21
CA TYR A 308 -8.44 4.74 21.85
C TYR A 308 -9.69 4.07 22.42
N GLN A 309 -10.72 4.85 22.72
CA GLN A 309 -12.04 4.32 23.09
C GLN A 309 -12.87 3.99 21.85
N GLY A 310 -13.82 3.06 21.99
CA GLY A 310 -14.82 2.76 20.98
C GLY A 310 -14.48 1.58 20.06
N TRP A 311 -13.27 1.02 20.19
CA TRP A 311 -12.88 -0.22 19.50
C TRP A 311 -13.67 -1.43 20.00
N GLU A 312 -14.16 -1.39 21.24
CA GLU A 312 -14.96 -2.44 21.86
C GLU A 312 -16.25 -2.69 21.07
N TRP A 313 -16.85 -1.64 20.51
CA TRP A 313 -18.07 -1.73 19.72
C TRP A 313 -17.85 -2.45 18.39
N TYR A 314 -16.71 -2.20 17.73
CA TYR A 314 -16.31 -2.98 16.56
C TYR A 314 -16.00 -4.44 16.91
N TRP A 315 -15.41 -4.68 18.09
CA TRP A 315 -15.16 -6.03 18.57
C TRP A 315 -16.47 -6.78 18.82
N LEU A 316 -17.46 -6.14 19.46
CA LEU A 316 -18.81 -6.70 19.66
C LEU A 316 -19.53 -6.92 18.33
N PHE A 317 -19.42 -6.00 17.39
CA PHE A 317 -19.94 -6.17 16.03
C PHE A 317 -19.38 -7.45 15.37
N GLY A 318 -18.06 -7.65 15.41
CA GLY A 318 -17.42 -8.87 14.93
C GLY A 318 -17.87 -10.13 15.69
N LEU A 319 -18.01 -10.04 17.02
CA LEU A 319 -18.50 -11.14 17.86
C LEU A 319 -19.92 -11.57 17.46
N PHE A 320 -20.84 -10.63 17.29
CA PHE A 320 -22.22 -10.95 16.90
C PHE A 320 -22.30 -11.52 15.49
N ILE A 321 -21.44 -11.08 14.56
CA ILE A 321 -21.32 -11.73 13.25
C ILE A 321 -20.86 -13.19 13.39
N MET A 322 -19.85 -13.44 14.22
CA MET A 322 -19.36 -14.79 14.47
C MET A 322 -20.44 -15.68 15.10
N ILE A 323 -21.19 -15.18 16.08
CA ILE A 323 -22.31 -15.89 16.71
C ILE A 323 -23.42 -16.18 15.69
N GLY A 324 -23.78 -15.19 14.85
CA GLY A 324 -24.74 -15.40 13.76
C GLY A 324 -24.29 -16.47 12.78
N GLY A 325 -23.00 -16.48 12.43
CA GLY A 325 -22.40 -17.52 11.60
C GLY A 325 -22.42 -18.90 12.25
N LEU A 326 -22.12 -19.00 13.55
CA LEU A 326 -22.24 -20.26 14.30
C LEU A 326 -23.68 -20.77 14.35
N PHE A 327 -24.65 -19.88 14.55
CA PHE A 327 -26.06 -20.21 14.54
C PHE A 327 -26.51 -20.70 13.15
N ALA A 328 -26.12 -20.00 12.09
CA ALA A 328 -26.36 -20.42 10.71
C ALA A 328 -25.69 -21.77 10.39
N LEU A 329 -24.50 -22.04 10.93
CA LEU A 329 -23.82 -23.33 10.76
C LEU A 329 -24.59 -24.46 11.45
N ILE A 330 -25.03 -24.25 12.68
CA ILE A 330 -25.84 -25.24 13.42
C ILE A 330 -27.14 -25.52 12.67
N LEU A 331 -27.87 -24.46 12.28
CA LEU A 331 -29.12 -24.61 11.55
C LEU A 331 -28.93 -25.31 10.20
N SER A 332 -27.88 -24.99 9.45
CA SER A 332 -27.62 -25.66 8.17
C SER A 332 -27.23 -27.14 8.31
N MET A 333 -26.67 -27.54 9.45
CA MET A 333 -26.40 -28.95 9.78
C MET A 333 -27.63 -29.72 10.28
N THR A 334 -28.62 -29.05 10.88
CA THR A 334 -29.79 -29.70 11.47
C THR A 334 -31.07 -29.54 10.64
N THR A 335 -31.38 -28.29 10.28
CA THR A 335 -32.68 -27.86 9.79
C THR A 335 -32.47 -26.95 8.57
N ILE A 336 -32.32 -27.57 7.40
CA ILE A 336 -31.97 -26.88 6.15
C ILE A 336 -33.04 -25.84 5.78
N ILE A 337 -34.32 -26.20 5.87
CA ILE A 337 -35.47 -25.32 5.63
C ILE A 337 -36.13 -25.01 6.97
N LEU A 338 -36.29 -23.72 7.26
CA LEU A 338 -36.87 -23.21 8.49
C LEU A 338 -38.39 -23.04 8.38
N PRO A 339 -39.15 -23.00 9.49
CA PRO A 339 -40.62 -22.94 9.43
C PRO A 339 -41.18 -21.75 8.63
N TYR A 340 -40.47 -20.63 8.59
CA TYR A 340 -40.88 -19.47 7.78
C TYR A 340 -40.57 -19.67 6.29
N ASP A 341 -39.52 -20.43 5.94
CA ASP A 341 -39.24 -20.84 4.56
C ASP A 341 -40.42 -21.71 4.06
N GLU A 342 -40.89 -22.67 4.87
CA GLU A 342 -42.07 -23.51 4.56
C GLU A 342 -43.35 -22.69 4.39
N TYR A 343 -43.57 -21.70 5.26
CA TYR A 343 -44.70 -20.78 5.15
C TYR A 343 -44.66 -19.98 3.85
N PHE A 344 -43.49 -19.46 3.46
CA PHE A 344 -43.33 -18.73 2.21
C PHE A 344 -43.58 -19.64 1.00
N LEU A 345 -42.99 -20.83 1.00
CA LEU A 345 -43.13 -21.83 -0.05
C LEU A 345 -44.56 -22.41 -0.13
N GLY A 346 -45.34 -22.31 0.95
CA GLY A 346 -46.68 -22.89 1.04
C GLY A 346 -46.68 -24.42 1.06
N MET A 347 -45.55 -25.03 1.42
CA MET A 347 -45.38 -26.49 1.42
C MET A 347 -44.39 -26.92 2.51
N PRO A 348 -44.55 -28.14 3.05
CA PRO A 348 -43.60 -28.68 4.00
C PRO A 348 -42.32 -29.17 3.30
N ARG A 349 -41.19 -29.12 4.01
CA ARG A 349 -39.87 -29.56 3.47
C ARG A 349 -39.87 -31.02 3.02
N GLU A 350 -40.68 -31.88 3.61
CA GLU A 350 -40.79 -33.29 3.25
C GLU A 350 -41.24 -33.44 1.79
N SER A 351 -42.12 -32.54 1.30
CA SER A 351 -42.52 -32.53 -0.11
C SER A 351 -41.36 -32.22 -1.05
N ILE A 352 -40.44 -31.34 -0.64
CA ILE A 352 -39.22 -31.03 -1.42
C ILE A 352 -38.27 -32.24 -1.40
N TYR A 353 -38.12 -32.89 -0.24
CA TYR A 353 -37.32 -34.10 -0.10
C TYR A 353 -37.80 -35.22 -1.03
N TYR A 354 -39.11 -35.49 -1.06
CA TYR A 354 -39.69 -36.52 -1.93
C TYR A 354 -39.62 -36.17 -3.41
N PHE A 355 -39.66 -34.88 -3.76
CA PHE A 355 -39.49 -34.44 -5.13
C PHE A 355 -38.04 -34.61 -5.60
N ASN A 356 -37.08 -34.07 -4.84
CA ASN A 356 -35.66 -34.25 -5.06
C ASN A 356 -34.85 -33.84 -3.83
N GLU A 357 -34.34 -34.82 -3.08
CA GLU A 357 -33.54 -34.60 -1.87
C GLU A 357 -32.30 -33.72 -2.10
N ARG A 358 -31.75 -33.70 -3.33
CA ARG A 358 -30.56 -32.91 -3.67
C ARG A 358 -30.79 -31.40 -3.59
N ILE A 359 -32.03 -30.95 -3.71
CA ILE A 359 -32.39 -29.54 -3.52
C ILE A 359 -32.05 -29.09 -2.10
N LEU A 360 -32.38 -29.91 -1.10
CA LEU A 360 -32.09 -29.61 0.29
C LEU A 360 -30.58 -29.60 0.53
N PHE A 361 -29.86 -30.61 0.04
CA PHE A 361 -28.40 -30.64 0.18
C PHE A 361 -27.71 -29.47 -0.52
N PHE A 362 -28.23 -29.04 -1.67
CA PHE A 362 -27.78 -27.84 -2.35
C PHE A 362 -28.03 -26.58 -1.50
N MET A 363 -29.22 -26.38 -0.96
CA MET A 363 -29.45 -25.23 -0.06
C MET A 363 -28.55 -25.27 1.18
N ALA A 364 -28.31 -26.46 1.74
CA ALA A 364 -27.41 -26.65 2.87
C ALA A 364 -25.97 -26.24 2.53
N HIS A 365 -25.49 -26.54 1.32
CA HIS A 365 -24.15 -26.18 0.87
C HIS A 365 -23.92 -24.66 0.84
N ASP A 366 -24.87 -23.90 0.30
CA ASP A 366 -24.78 -22.44 0.23
C ASP A 366 -24.83 -21.83 1.64
N ARG A 367 -25.76 -22.30 2.49
CA ARG A 367 -25.90 -21.83 3.88
C ARG A 367 -24.69 -22.15 4.75
N MET A 368 -24.09 -23.35 4.63
CA MET A 368 -22.87 -23.73 5.36
C MET A 368 -21.65 -22.92 4.90
N THR A 369 -21.55 -22.63 3.61
CA THR A 369 -20.45 -21.82 3.06
C THR A 369 -20.57 -20.37 3.50
N LEU A 370 -21.78 -19.80 3.49
CA LEU A 370 -22.10 -18.50 4.10
C LEU A 370 -21.72 -18.49 5.59
N ALA A 371 -22.14 -19.49 6.36
CA ALA A 371 -21.89 -19.57 7.79
C ALA A 371 -20.38 -19.54 8.13
N GLY A 372 -19.56 -20.33 7.43
CA GLY A 372 -18.10 -20.29 7.63
C GLY A 372 -17.48 -18.96 7.22
N THR A 373 -18.01 -18.31 6.19
CA THR A 373 -17.60 -16.95 5.78
C THR A 373 -17.93 -15.91 6.85
N MET A 374 -19.11 -15.99 7.48
CA MET A 374 -19.48 -15.12 8.59
C MET A 374 -18.59 -15.34 9.82
N ILE A 375 -18.32 -16.59 10.19
CA ILE A 375 -17.41 -16.92 11.31
C ILE A 375 -16.01 -16.34 11.03
N SER A 376 -15.51 -16.52 9.81
CA SER A 376 -14.24 -15.94 9.33
C SER A 376 -14.21 -14.41 9.45
N GLY A 377 -15.23 -13.74 8.90
CA GLY A 377 -15.36 -12.28 8.95
C GLY A 377 -15.42 -11.75 10.38
N GLY A 378 -16.22 -12.39 11.25
CA GLY A 378 -16.33 -12.03 12.66
C GLY A 378 -14.98 -12.07 13.39
N ILE A 379 -14.19 -13.13 13.18
CA ILE A 379 -12.83 -13.25 13.73
C ILE A 379 -11.94 -12.11 13.22
N ILE A 380 -11.94 -11.84 11.92
CA ILE A 380 -11.12 -10.76 11.33
C ILE A 380 -11.49 -9.40 11.92
N TYR A 381 -12.79 -9.08 12.01
CA TYR A 381 -13.28 -7.84 12.64
C TYR A 381 -12.79 -7.71 14.09
N MET A 382 -12.87 -8.79 14.88
CA MET A 382 -12.42 -8.78 16.26
C MET A 382 -10.90 -8.54 16.39
N PHE A 383 -10.09 -9.11 15.50
CA PHE A 383 -8.64 -8.87 15.47
C PHE A 383 -8.31 -7.43 15.07
N LEU A 384 -8.94 -6.91 14.01
CA LEU A 384 -8.77 -5.52 13.56
C LEU A 384 -9.17 -4.53 14.67
N ALA A 385 -10.28 -4.79 15.36
CA ALA A 385 -10.72 -3.98 16.48
C ALA A 385 -9.70 -3.99 17.64
N ARG A 386 -9.29 -5.18 18.10
CA ARG A 386 -8.45 -5.35 19.28
C ARG A 386 -7.00 -4.88 19.09
N TYR A 387 -6.41 -5.12 17.91
CA TYR A 387 -4.99 -4.87 17.67
C TYR A 387 -4.73 -3.70 16.72
N GLY A 388 -5.69 -3.33 15.87
CA GLY A 388 -5.59 -2.20 14.95
C GLY A 388 -6.24 -0.94 15.52
N ILE A 389 -7.57 -0.93 15.59
CA ILE A 389 -8.39 0.24 15.98
C ILE A 389 -8.05 0.70 17.40
N ARG A 390 -7.92 -0.24 18.35
CA ARG A 390 -7.51 0.05 19.73
C ARG A 390 -6.19 0.84 19.80
N ASN A 391 -5.24 0.49 18.94
CA ASN A 391 -3.91 1.11 18.86
C ASN A 391 -3.88 2.32 17.91
N GLY A 392 -5.03 2.82 17.48
CA GLY A 392 -5.18 4.04 16.70
C GLY A 392 -4.86 3.92 15.21
N MET A 393 -4.71 2.71 14.68
CA MET A 393 -4.35 2.49 13.28
C MET A 393 -5.54 2.83 12.36
N LEU A 394 -5.41 3.93 11.61
CA LEU A 394 -6.49 4.43 10.75
C LEU A 394 -6.86 3.43 9.63
N TRP A 395 -5.88 2.75 9.05
CA TRP A 395 -6.12 1.77 7.99
C TRP A 395 -7.01 0.61 8.47
N ALA A 396 -6.86 0.18 9.72
CA ALA A 396 -7.63 -0.93 10.29
C ALA A 396 -9.10 -0.54 10.49
N LYS A 397 -9.35 0.70 10.93
CA LYS A 397 -10.70 1.29 10.96
C LYS A 397 -11.30 1.34 9.57
N GLN A 398 -10.59 1.91 8.60
CA GLN A 398 -11.12 2.05 7.24
C GLN A 398 -11.38 0.70 6.57
N ALA A 399 -10.52 -0.30 6.78
CA ALA A 399 -10.77 -1.64 6.29
C ALA A 399 -12.06 -2.22 6.91
N THR A 400 -12.24 -2.05 8.22
CA THR A 400 -13.43 -2.46 8.95
C THR A 400 -14.68 -1.76 8.43
N ASP A 401 -14.65 -0.44 8.28
CA ASP A 401 -15.81 0.36 7.84
C ASP A 401 -16.20 0.06 6.39
N ILE A 402 -15.24 0.01 5.48
CA ILE A 402 -15.52 -0.27 4.06
C ILE A 402 -16.17 -1.65 3.93
N ALA A 403 -15.61 -2.67 4.59
CA ALA A 403 -16.17 -4.01 4.55
C ALA A 403 -17.55 -4.09 5.24
N ALA A 404 -17.74 -3.40 6.37
CA ALA A 404 -19.00 -3.40 7.11
C ALA A 404 -20.10 -2.68 6.32
N ILE A 405 -19.81 -1.51 5.75
CA ILE A 405 -20.76 -0.76 4.91
C ILE A 405 -21.17 -1.59 3.70
N ILE A 406 -20.21 -2.20 3.00
CA ILE A 406 -20.53 -3.08 1.86
C ILE A 406 -21.36 -4.29 2.30
N GLY A 407 -21.05 -4.88 3.46
CA GLY A 407 -21.87 -5.92 4.08
C GLY A 407 -23.30 -5.43 4.32
N PHE A 408 -23.47 -4.24 4.89
CA PHE A 408 -24.75 -3.56 5.10
C PHE A 408 -25.44 -3.10 3.79
N LEU A 409 -24.76 -3.08 2.64
CA LEU A 409 -25.45 -2.84 1.36
C LEU A 409 -25.98 -4.14 0.75
N GLY A 410 -25.52 -5.30 1.24
CA GLY A 410 -25.98 -6.61 0.80
C GLY A 410 -27.49 -6.83 0.94
N ILE A 411 -28.18 -6.17 1.88
CA ILE A 411 -29.63 -6.31 2.09
C ILE A 411 -30.45 -5.90 0.88
N PHE A 412 -29.95 -4.93 0.10
CA PHE A 412 -30.65 -4.47 -1.10
C PHE A 412 -30.65 -5.54 -2.19
N LEU A 413 -29.72 -6.49 -2.15
CA LEU A 413 -29.80 -7.66 -3.02
C LEU A 413 -31.04 -8.49 -2.69
N PHE A 414 -31.39 -8.66 -1.41
CA PHE A 414 -32.55 -9.46 -0.98
C PHE A 414 -33.89 -8.90 -1.45
N ILE A 415 -34.03 -7.56 -1.50
CA ILE A 415 -35.26 -6.89 -1.93
C ILE A 415 -35.61 -7.21 -3.39
N GLY A 416 -34.61 -7.50 -4.23
CA GLY A 416 -34.80 -7.82 -5.65
C GLY A 416 -35.45 -9.19 -5.93
N TYR A 417 -35.48 -10.12 -4.97
CA TYR A 417 -35.87 -11.51 -5.19
C TYR A 417 -37.31 -11.85 -4.79
N GLY A 418 -38.05 -10.91 -4.20
CA GLY A 418 -39.40 -11.17 -3.67
C GLY A 418 -39.42 -12.11 -2.45
N TYR A 419 -38.25 -12.46 -1.91
CA TYR A 419 -38.07 -13.22 -0.68
C TYR A 419 -37.22 -12.41 0.30
N PHE A 420 -37.82 -12.04 1.44
CA PHE A 420 -37.15 -11.32 2.52
C PHE A 420 -37.57 -11.95 3.85
N ASP A 421 -36.62 -12.58 4.54
CA ASP A 421 -36.91 -13.14 5.85
C ASP A 421 -36.61 -12.14 6.98
N TRP A 422 -37.46 -12.19 8.00
CA TRP A 422 -37.39 -11.31 9.15
C TRP A 422 -36.17 -11.59 10.04
N LEU A 423 -35.59 -12.79 9.97
CA LEU A 423 -34.44 -13.18 10.79
C LEU A 423 -33.18 -12.42 10.32
N HIS A 424 -32.97 -12.30 9.01
CA HIS A 424 -31.91 -11.45 8.45
C HIS A 424 -32.14 -9.99 8.81
N MET A 425 -33.37 -9.47 8.71
CA MET A 425 -33.68 -8.10 9.15
C MET A 425 -33.32 -7.88 10.62
N LEU A 426 -33.71 -8.81 11.49
CA LEU A 426 -33.43 -8.75 12.92
C LEU A 426 -31.92 -8.78 13.18
N PHE A 427 -31.19 -9.69 12.53
CA PHE A 427 -29.74 -9.78 12.65
C PHE A 427 -29.06 -8.44 12.33
N TRP A 428 -29.52 -7.78 11.28
CA TRP A 428 -29.01 -6.48 10.86
C TRP A 428 -29.35 -5.35 11.82
N LEU A 429 -30.60 -5.31 12.30
CA LEU A 429 -31.04 -4.35 13.32
C LEU A 429 -30.26 -4.50 14.63
N VAL A 430 -29.85 -5.72 14.97
CA VAL A 430 -28.99 -5.98 16.14
C VAL A 430 -27.56 -5.50 15.89
N LEU A 431 -27.00 -5.72 14.70
CA LEU A 431 -25.61 -5.34 14.38
C LEU A 431 -25.40 -3.83 14.21
N LEU A 432 -26.36 -3.14 13.60
CA LEU A 432 -26.22 -1.74 13.19
C LEU A 432 -25.86 -0.78 14.34
N PRO A 433 -26.49 -0.86 15.54
CA PRO A 433 -26.11 -0.01 16.67
C PRO A 433 -24.64 -0.17 17.09
N PHE A 434 -24.13 -1.40 17.17
CA PHE A 434 -22.72 -1.64 17.54
C PHE A 434 -21.77 -1.01 16.53
N TYR A 435 -22.04 -1.19 15.23
CA TYR A 435 -21.26 -0.54 14.18
C TYR A 435 -21.32 0.99 14.26
N CYS A 436 -22.52 1.57 14.33
CA CYS A 436 -22.71 3.02 14.35
C CYS A 436 -22.01 3.68 15.56
N ILE A 437 -22.16 3.11 16.76
CA ILE A 437 -21.51 3.66 17.96
C ILE A 437 -19.98 3.60 17.80
N GLY A 438 -19.43 2.48 17.34
CA GLY A 438 -18.00 2.34 17.07
C GLY A 438 -17.49 3.36 16.03
N TYR A 439 -18.23 3.52 14.94
CA TYR A 439 -17.94 4.48 13.87
C TYR A 439 -17.84 5.91 14.40
N PHE A 440 -18.87 6.37 15.12
CA PHE A 440 -18.90 7.74 15.62
C PHE A 440 -17.85 8.00 16.71
N GLN A 441 -17.58 7.04 17.59
CA GLN A 441 -16.57 7.20 18.66
C GLN A 441 -15.13 7.23 18.13
N THR A 442 -14.86 6.62 16.97
CA THR A 442 -13.51 6.51 16.40
C THR A 442 -13.25 7.46 15.23
N ASN A 443 -14.13 8.43 14.97
CA ASN A 443 -14.01 9.39 13.86
C ASN A 443 -12.76 10.29 13.91
N ARG A 444 -12.06 10.36 15.04
CA ARG A 444 -10.85 11.18 15.22
C ARG A 444 -9.54 10.40 15.09
N LEU A 445 -9.58 9.12 14.73
CA LEU A 445 -8.36 8.32 14.52
C LEU A 445 -7.52 8.89 13.38
N ARG A 446 -6.22 9.06 13.64
CA ARG A 446 -5.22 9.59 12.69
C ARG A 446 -3.88 8.83 12.73
N GLY A 447 -3.83 7.68 13.38
CA GLY A 447 -2.58 6.93 13.55
C GLY A 447 -2.13 6.28 12.26
N THR A 448 -0.81 6.29 12.05
CA THR A 448 -0.10 5.62 10.97
C THR A 448 0.68 4.43 11.53
N PRO A 449 0.95 3.39 10.72
CA PRO A 449 1.68 2.22 11.19
C PRO A 449 3.16 2.55 11.47
N SER A 450 3.75 1.79 12.39
CA SER A 450 5.20 1.68 12.57
C SER A 450 5.65 0.26 12.25
N SER A 451 6.94 0.07 11.97
CA SER A 451 7.49 -1.22 11.57
C SER A 451 8.88 -1.43 12.16
N SER A 452 9.12 -2.65 12.62
CA SER A 452 10.45 -3.10 13.08
C SER A 452 11.40 -3.42 11.92
N ASN A 453 10.94 -3.35 10.68
CA ASN A 453 11.78 -3.62 9.51
C ASN A 453 12.93 -2.60 9.43
N ARG A 454 14.15 -3.10 9.32
CA ARG A 454 15.36 -2.29 9.09
C ARG A 454 16.07 -2.65 7.78
N ASP A 455 15.85 -3.85 7.24
CA ASP A 455 16.71 -4.43 6.21
C ASP A 455 15.92 -5.08 5.09
N ASN A 456 16.55 -5.16 3.91
CA ASN A 456 16.00 -5.90 2.78
C ASN A 456 16.40 -7.38 2.81
N ASP A 457 16.22 -8.02 3.98
CA ASP A 457 16.65 -9.39 4.22
C ASP A 457 15.84 -10.43 3.41
N HIS A 458 16.24 -11.69 3.49
CA HIS A 458 15.54 -12.77 2.79
C HIS A 458 14.10 -12.97 3.32
N HIS A 459 13.84 -12.67 4.60
CA HIS A 459 12.52 -12.81 5.19
C HIS A 459 11.55 -11.77 4.64
N TRP A 460 11.96 -10.51 4.52
CA TRP A 460 11.22 -9.45 3.85
C TRP A 460 10.97 -9.81 2.39
N LYS A 461 11.99 -10.23 1.62
CA LYS A 461 11.82 -10.62 0.20
C LYS A 461 10.80 -11.75 0.03
N ASN A 462 10.89 -12.81 0.83
CA ASN A 462 9.91 -13.91 0.79
C ASN A 462 8.51 -13.44 1.18
N SER A 463 8.43 -12.53 2.16
CA SER A 463 7.15 -11.99 2.59
C SER A 463 6.43 -11.20 1.50
N LEU A 464 7.15 -10.59 0.53
CA LEU A 464 6.55 -9.90 -0.61
C LEU A 464 5.80 -10.88 -1.54
N TYR A 465 6.34 -12.07 -1.75
CA TYR A 465 5.62 -13.14 -2.45
C TYR A 465 4.41 -13.61 -1.64
N GLY A 466 4.55 -13.75 -0.31
CA GLY A 466 3.43 -14.04 0.57
C GLY A 466 2.33 -12.97 0.52
N GLN A 467 2.72 -11.69 0.51
CA GLN A 467 1.82 -10.54 0.39
C GLN A 467 1.10 -10.58 -0.95
N PHE A 468 1.83 -10.84 -2.04
CA PHE A 468 1.27 -10.98 -3.37
C PHE A 468 0.23 -12.10 -3.46
N CYS A 469 0.48 -13.25 -2.83
CA CYS A 469 -0.50 -14.32 -2.69
C CYS A 469 -1.80 -13.84 -2.01
N PHE A 470 -1.70 -13.12 -0.89
CA PHE A 470 -2.89 -12.58 -0.21
C PHE A 470 -3.59 -11.46 -1.00
N VAL A 471 -2.86 -10.65 -1.75
CA VAL A 471 -3.45 -9.65 -2.66
C VAL A 471 -4.23 -10.35 -3.77
N ILE A 472 -3.67 -11.38 -4.42
CA ILE A 472 -4.40 -12.20 -5.39
C ILE A 472 -5.65 -12.79 -4.75
N LEU A 473 -5.50 -13.42 -3.58
CA LEU A 473 -6.60 -14.05 -2.86
C LEU A 473 -7.75 -13.07 -2.57
N GLY A 474 -7.43 -11.88 -2.06
CA GLY A 474 -8.41 -10.83 -1.79
C GLY A 474 -9.13 -10.36 -3.06
N PHE A 475 -8.39 -10.10 -4.14
CA PHE A 475 -8.99 -9.76 -5.44
C PHE A 475 -9.86 -10.90 -5.99
N SER A 476 -9.43 -12.15 -5.86
CA SER A 476 -10.19 -13.33 -6.28
C SER A 476 -11.49 -13.47 -5.50
N PHE A 477 -11.50 -13.23 -4.19
CA PHE A 477 -12.73 -13.23 -3.40
C PHE A 477 -13.67 -12.10 -3.78
N VAL A 478 -13.16 -10.88 -3.97
CA VAL A 478 -13.97 -9.75 -4.44
C VAL A 478 -14.57 -10.06 -5.82
N LEU A 479 -13.78 -10.52 -6.78
CA LEU A 479 -14.27 -10.86 -8.11
C LEU A 479 -15.28 -12.03 -8.07
N GLY A 480 -14.96 -13.10 -7.35
CA GLY A 480 -15.82 -14.26 -7.19
C GLY A 480 -17.16 -13.89 -6.54
N SER A 481 -17.14 -13.03 -5.53
CA SER A 481 -18.35 -12.56 -4.85
C SER A 481 -19.27 -11.75 -5.76
N ILE A 482 -18.71 -10.89 -6.63
CA ILE A 482 -19.47 -10.13 -7.62
C ILE A 482 -20.10 -11.08 -8.64
N ILE A 483 -19.34 -12.08 -9.12
CA ILE A 483 -19.83 -13.09 -10.07
C ILE A 483 -20.96 -13.92 -9.44
N ILE A 484 -20.77 -14.44 -8.22
CA ILE A 484 -21.79 -15.24 -7.52
C ILE A 484 -23.06 -14.42 -7.28
N SER A 485 -22.91 -13.17 -6.83
CA SER A 485 -24.05 -12.28 -6.63
C SER A 485 -24.76 -11.99 -7.95
N TYR A 486 -24.03 -11.74 -9.05
CA TYR A 486 -24.60 -11.50 -10.37
C TYR A 486 -25.33 -12.71 -10.95
N ILE A 487 -24.74 -13.90 -10.84
CA ILE A 487 -25.38 -15.17 -11.24
C ILE A 487 -26.63 -15.40 -10.39
N GLY A 488 -26.57 -15.14 -9.08
CA GLY A 488 -27.70 -15.19 -8.17
C GLY A 488 -28.87 -14.30 -8.63
N ILE A 489 -28.58 -13.12 -9.19
CA ILE A 489 -29.60 -12.19 -9.72
C ILE A 489 -30.18 -12.66 -11.07
N THR A 490 -29.38 -13.29 -11.92
CA THR A 490 -29.71 -13.47 -13.34
C THR A 490 -30.21 -14.88 -13.66
N SER A 491 -29.31 -15.87 -13.70
CA SER A 491 -29.66 -17.24 -14.09
C SER A 491 -29.93 -18.17 -12.91
N VAL A 492 -29.59 -17.72 -11.68
CA VAL A 492 -29.63 -18.43 -10.39
C VAL A 492 -28.74 -19.68 -10.34
N PHE A 493 -28.76 -20.51 -11.37
CA PHE A 493 -27.99 -21.75 -11.50
C PHE A 493 -26.92 -21.63 -12.59
N VAL A 494 -25.80 -22.32 -12.36
CA VAL A 494 -24.80 -22.65 -13.39
C VAL A 494 -24.96 -24.10 -13.85
N GLN A 495 -24.28 -24.46 -14.94
CA GLN A 495 -24.42 -25.80 -15.52
C GLN A 495 -24.06 -26.93 -14.53
N THR A 496 -23.04 -26.75 -13.68
CA THR A 496 -22.66 -27.74 -12.67
C THR A 496 -23.76 -27.94 -11.62
N ASP A 497 -24.53 -26.89 -11.31
CA ASP A 497 -25.64 -26.97 -10.35
C ASP A 497 -26.76 -27.86 -10.90
N LEU A 498 -27.16 -27.62 -12.15
CA LEU A 498 -28.21 -28.39 -12.82
C LEU A 498 -27.81 -29.86 -12.99
N LEU A 499 -26.52 -30.12 -13.26
CA LEU A 499 -25.98 -31.48 -13.30
C LEU A 499 -26.03 -32.16 -11.93
N TYR A 500 -25.71 -31.44 -10.84
CA TYR A 500 -25.82 -31.98 -9.49
C TYR A 500 -27.28 -32.28 -9.14
N LEU A 501 -28.19 -31.35 -9.41
CA LEU A 501 -29.63 -31.50 -9.16
C LEU A 501 -30.29 -32.54 -10.08
N CYS A 502 -29.64 -32.91 -11.19
CA CYS A 502 -30.17 -33.82 -12.21
C CYS A 502 -31.48 -33.33 -12.84
N MET A 503 -31.70 -32.02 -12.90
CA MET A 503 -32.92 -31.43 -13.43
C MET A 503 -32.72 -29.99 -13.95
N PRO A 504 -33.52 -29.53 -14.93
CA PRO A 504 -33.48 -28.15 -15.40
C PRO A 504 -34.24 -27.21 -14.46
N ALA A 505 -33.90 -25.92 -14.51
CA ALA A 505 -34.54 -24.88 -13.69
C ALA A 505 -36.06 -24.77 -13.93
N ASP A 506 -36.55 -24.98 -15.16
CA ASP A 506 -37.98 -24.93 -15.48
C ASP A 506 -38.80 -25.99 -14.72
N MET A 507 -38.17 -27.14 -14.41
CA MET A 507 -38.79 -28.20 -13.62
C MET A 507 -38.91 -27.80 -12.13
N LEU A 508 -37.94 -27.05 -11.61
CA LEU A 508 -38.01 -26.47 -10.26
C LEU A 508 -39.10 -25.39 -10.18
N GLN A 509 -39.15 -24.51 -11.19
CA GLN A 509 -40.15 -23.45 -11.26
C GLN A 509 -41.57 -23.99 -11.35
N SER A 510 -41.80 -25.03 -12.16
CA SER A 510 -43.11 -25.67 -12.29
C SER A 510 -43.52 -26.47 -11.05
N PHE A 511 -42.55 -27.00 -10.29
CA PHE A 511 -42.82 -27.63 -9.00
C PHE A 511 -43.24 -26.62 -7.93
N ASN A 512 -42.51 -25.51 -7.79
CA ASN A 512 -42.90 -24.39 -6.95
C ASN A 512 -42.25 -23.09 -7.43
N GLU A 513 -43.08 -22.13 -7.84
CA GLU A 513 -42.63 -20.83 -8.38
C GLU A 513 -41.79 -20.00 -7.40
N LYS A 514 -41.87 -20.31 -6.10
CA LYS A 514 -41.18 -19.60 -5.02
C LYS A 514 -39.87 -20.25 -4.57
N LEU A 515 -39.54 -21.44 -5.06
CA LEU A 515 -38.33 -22.16 -4.65
C LEU A 515 -37.05 -21.52 -5.20
N ILE A 516 -37.06 -21.10 -6.47
CA ILE A 516 -35.93 -20.42 -7.10
C ILE A 516 -35.58 -19.10 -6.36
N PRO A 517 -36.55 -18.23 -6.01
CA PRO A 517 -36.31 -17.06 -5.16
C PRO A 517 -35.57 -17.34 -3.84
N VAL A 518 -35.90 -18.44 -3.14
CA VAL A 518 -35.22 -18.79 -1.87
C VAL A 518 -33.77 -19.20 -2.12
N ILE A 519 -33.50 -19.95 -3.18
CA ILE A 519 -32.13 -20.35 -3.56
C ILE A 519 -31.31 -19.13 -4.00
N ALA A 520 -31.92 -18.24 -4.80
CA ALA A 520 -31.28 -17.00 -5.26
C ALA A 520 -30.91 -16.09 -4.07
N HIS A 521 -31.78 -16.01 -3.06
CA HIS A 521 -31.52 -15.31 -1.80
C HIS A 521 -30.28 -15.84 -1.08
N ASP A 522 -30.17 -17.16 -0.90
CA ASP A 522 -29.03 -17.78 -0.20
C ASP A 522 -27.70 -17.49 -0.93
N ARG A 523 -27.70 -17.52 -2.28
CA ARG A 523 -26.53 -17.18 -3.11
C ARG A 523 -26.16 -15.71 -3.03
N ALA A 524 -27.13 -14.81 -3.07
CA ALA A 524 -26.89 -13.37 -2.92
C ALA A 524 -26.35 -13.04 -1.52
N GLY A 525 -26.87 -13.71 -0.50
CA GLY A 525 -26.39 -13.61 0.88
C GLY A 525 -24.94 -14.08 1.00
N PHE A 526 -24.63 -15.26 0.48
CA PHE A 526 -23.26 -15.76 0.42
C PHE A 526 -22.32 -14.81 -0.35
N GLY A 527 -22.73 -14.35 -1.53
CA GLY A 527 -21.97 -13.42 -2.35
C GLY A 527 -21.65 -12.12 -1.60
N SER A 528 -22.64 -11.48 -0.96
CA SER A 528 -22.42 -10.24 -0.21
C SER A 528 -21.50 -10.42 1.01
N ALA A 529 -21.63 -11.53 1.74
CA ALA A 529 -20.74 -11.86 2.87
C ALA A 529 -19.30 -12.10 2.39
N LEU A 530 -19.14 -12.85 1.29
CA LEU A 530 -17.83 -13.10 0.68
C LEU A 530 -17.19 -11.81 0.14
N LEU A 531 -17.99 -10.88 -0.39
CA LEU A 531 -17.48 -9.57 -0.82
C LEU A 531 -16.91 -8.78 0.38
N SER A 532 -17.64 -8.74 1.49
CA SER A 532 -17.20 -8.08 2.72
C SER A 532 -15.88 -8.67 3.25
N VAL A 533 -15.82 -10.01 3.39
CA VAL A 533 -14.60 -10.70 3.85
C VAL A 533 -13.45 -10.59 2.84
N GLY A 534 -13.75 -10.68 1.55
CA GLY A 534 -12.76 -10.49 0.48
C GLY A 534 -12.12 -9.11 0.53
N LEU A 535 -12.92 -8.07 0.76
CA LEU A 535 -12.43 -6.71 0.99
C LEU A 535 -11.56 -6.61 2.25
N LEU A 536 -11.94 -7.24 3.36
CA LEU A 536 -11.09 -7.29 4.57
C LEU A 536 -9.73 -7.91 4.27
N VAL A 537 -9.70 -9.09 3.66
CA VAL A 537 -8.45 -9.79 3.32
C VAL A 537 -7.60 -8.94 2.37
N LEU A 538 -8.21 -8.35 1.34
CA LEU A 538 -7.53 -7.49 0.37
C LEU A 538 -6.92 -6.26 1.06
N MET A 539 -7.68 -5.52 1.85
CA MET A 539 -7.21 -4.30 2.50
C MET A 539 -6.17 -4.59 3.58
N VAL A 540 -6.28 -5.72 4.31
CA VAL A 540 -5.21 -6.18 5.22
C VAL A 540 -3.94 -6.49 4.43
N ALA A 541 -4.04 -7.17 3.29
CA ALA A 541 -2.88 -7.50 2.46
C ALA A 541 -2.21 -6.24 1.87
N LEU A 542 -3.00 -5.25 1.46
CA LEU A 542 -2.49 -4.00 0.90
C LEU A 542 -1.94 -3.04 1.96
N TRP A 543 -2.58 -2.95 3.13
CA TRP A 543 -2.32 -1.87 4.09
C TRP A 543 -1.74 -2.33 5.43
N GLY A 544 -1.97 -3.58 5.85
CA GLY A 544 -1.63 -4.10 7.17
C GLY A 544 -0.33 -4.90 7.24
N TYR A 545 0.44 -4.95 6.16
CA TYR A 545 1.55 -5.89 5.99
C TYR A 545 2.89 -5.32 6.51
N HIS A 546 3.07 -5.32 7.84
CA HIS A 546 4.24 -4.73 8.51
C HIS A 546 5.04 -5.77 9.31
N GLN A 547 6.37 -5.64 9.33
CA GLN A 547 7.26 -6.58 10.03
C GLN A 547 7.03 -6.55 11.53
N GLY A 548 6.98 -7.74 12.16
CA GLY A 548 6.72 -7.88 13.59
C GLY A 548 5.24 -7.78 13.98
N SER A 549 4.32 -7.51 13.04
CA SER A 549 2.87 -7.50 13.30
C SER A 549 2.28 -8.92 13.39
N ARG A 550 2.72 -9.70 14.38
CA ARG A 550 2.34 -11.11 14.59
C ARG A 550 0.82 -11.35 14.56
N TRP A 551 0.06 -10.40 15.10
CA TRP A 551 -1.39 -10.50 15.16
C TRP A 551 -2.05 -10.55 13.76
N VAL A 552 -1.45 -9.92 12.75
CA VAL A 552 -1.96 -9.96 11.37
C VAL A 552 -1.84 -11.36 10.79
N TRP A 553 -0.70 -12.03 11.03
CA TRP A 553 -0.49 -13.41 10.59
C TRP A 553 -1.47 -14.37 11.27
N TRP A 554 -1.65 -14.25 12.59
CA TRP A 554 -2.61 -15.07 13.34
C TRP A 554 -4.06 -14.79 12.93
N MET A 555 -4.40 -13.54 12.65
CA MET A 555 -5.71 -13.18 12.11
C MET A 555 -5.95 -13.85 10.75
N LEU A 556 -4.98 -13.81 9.84
CA LEU A 556 -5.11 -14.47 8.54
C LEU A 556 -5.24 -15.99 8.70
N LEU A 557 -4.43 -16.61 9.57
CA LEU A 557 -4.49 -18.05 9.84
C LEU A 557 -5.84 -18.48 10.44
N ILE A 558 -6.21 -17.88 11.57
CA ILE A 558 -7.40 -18.29 12.33
C ILE A 558 -8.66 -17.84 11.60
N GLY A 559 -8.63 -16.66 10.98
CA GLY A 559 -9.74 -16.14 10.19
C GLY A 559 -10.00 -16.96 8.93
N GLY A 560 -8.99 -17.47 8.23
CA GLY A 560 -9.20 -18.24 7.00
C GLY A 560 -9.78 -19.65 7.21
N VAL A 561 -9.46 -20.30 8.34
CA VAL A 561 -9.81 -21.72 8.59
C VAL A 561 -11.32 -22.00 8.51
N PRO A 562 -12.22 -21.27 9.17
CA PRO A 562 -13.66 -21.56 9.14
C PRO A 562 -14.26 -21.54 7.74
N ALA A 563 -13.87 -20.58 6.91
CA ALA A 563 -14.40 -20.42 5.55
C ALA A 563 -13.96 -21.56 4.63
N PHE A 564 -12.67 -21.94 4.65
CA PHE A 564 -12.18 -23.07 3.87
C PHE A 564 -12.71 -24.41 4.40
N ALA A 565 -12.78 -24.57 5.73
CA ALA A 565 -13.29 -25.78 6.34
C ALA A 565 -14.76 -26.00 5.95
N SER A 566 -15.64 -25.02 6.11
CA SER A 566 -17.05 -25.19 5.73
C SER A 566 -17.22 -25.30 4.22
N GLY A 567 -16.56 -24.43 3.45
CA GLY A 567 -16.70 -24.38 2.00
C GLY A 567 -16.20 -25.62 1.29
N ILE A 568 -15.18 -26.32 1.80
CA ILE A 568 -14.69 -27.55 1.16
C ILE A 568 -15.40 -28.78 1.74
N SER A 569 -15.51 -28.90 3.06
CA SER A 569 -16.05 -30.12 3.69
C SER A 569 -17.51 -30.40 3.31
N VAL A 570 -18.34 -29.36 3.17
CA VAL A 570 -19.77 -29.54 2.83
C VAL A 570 -19.94 -30.19 1.46
N HIS A 571 -19.11 -29.82 0.47
CA HIS A 571 -19.20 -30.37 -0.87
C HIS A 571 -18.89 -31.87 -0.91
N PHE A 572 -17.97 -32.33 -0.07
CA PHE A 572 -17.71 -33.76 0.12
C PHE A 572 -18.85 -34.46 0.85
N ALA A 573 -19.43 -33.82 1.88
CA ALA A 573 -20.54 -34.38 2.64
C ALA A 573 -21.79 -34.62 1.76
N ILE A 574 -22.06 -33.73 0.81
CA ILE A 574 -23.25 -33.81 -0.06
C ILE A 574 -23.00 -34.44 -1.45
N GLY A 575 -21.75 -34.83 -1.73
CA GLY A 575 -21.36 -35.40 -3.03
C GLY A 575 -21.31 -34.40 -4.21
N TYR A 576 -21.30 -33.09 -3.95
CA TYR A 576 -21.16 -32.06 -4.99
C TYR A 576 -19.68 -31.77 -5.29
N THR A 577 -18.95 -32.80 -5.75
CA THR A 577 -17.47 -32.79 -5.81
C THR A 577 -16.90 -32.63 -7.22
N THR A 578 -17.65 -32.01 -8.15
CA THR A 578 -17.13 -31.84 -9.51
C THR A 578 -15.88 -30.95 -9.50
N PHE A 579 -14.84 -31.37 -10.22
CA PHE A 579 -13.54 -30.71 -10.15
C PHE A 579 -13.61 -29.23 -10.57
N ILE A 580 -14.35 -28.92 -11.63
CA ILE A 580 -14.49 -27.55 -12.14
C ILE A 580 -15.16 -26.63 -11.10
N HIS A 581 -16.15 -27.15 -10.37
CA HIS A 581 -16.85 -26.40 -9.32
C HIS A 581 -15.95 -26.09 -8.12
N LEU A 582 -15.15 -27.06 -7.67
CA LEU A 582 -14.25 -26.89 -6.52
C LEU A 582 -12.90 -26.23 -6.85
N LEU A 583 -12.55 -26.12 -8.13
CA LEU A 583 -11.27 -25.58 -8.59
C LEU A 583 -10.95 -24.18 -8.01
N PRO A 584 -11.88 -23.21 -7.99
CA PRO A 584 -11.61 -21.89 -7.39
C PRO A 584 -11.28 -21.98 -5.89
N ALA A 585 -11.97 -22.85 -5.15
CA ALA A 585 -11.74 -23.04 -3.71
C ALA A 585 -10.38 -23.70 -3.43
N TYR A 586 -9.98 -24.71 -4.22
CA TYR A 586 -8.67 -25.34 -4.12
C TYR A 586 -7.53 -24.38 -4.46
N PHE A 587 -7.70 -23.62 -5.54
CA PHE A 587 -6.73 -22.59 -5.92
C PHE A 587 -6.55 -21.55 -4.80
N ALA A 588 -7.66 -21.06 -4.24
CA ALA A 588 -7.66 -20.14 -3.11
C ALA A 588 -6.96 -20.73 -1.87
N LEU A 589 -7.21 -22.00 -1.54
CA LEU A 589 -6.58 -22.68 -0.42
C LEU A 589 -5.06 -22.81 -0.60
N VAL A 590 -4.60 -23.20 -1.80
CA VAL A 590 -3.16 -23.32 -2.10
C VAL A 590 -2.48 -21.97 -1.96
N ILE A 591 -3.03 -20.92 -2.55
CA ILE A 591 -2.49 -19.56 -2.45
C ILE A 591 -2.46 -19.08 -1.00
N TYR A 592 -3.52 -19.37 -0.23
CA TYR A 592 -3.61 -19.04 1.18
C TYR A 592 -2.49 -19.71 2.00
N LEU A 593 -2.26 -21.01 1.81
CA LEU A 593 -1.21 -21.75 2.51
C LEU A 593 0.21 -21.27 2.13
N ILE A 594 0.45 -21.01 0.85
CA ILE A 594 1.72 -20.43 0.38
C ILE A 594 1.92 -19.04 0.99
N GLY A 595 0.87 -18.20 0.98
CA GLY A 595 0.87 -16.87 1.58
C GLY A 595 1.26 -16.89 3.06
N LEU A 596 0.64 -17.77 3.84
CA LEU A 596 0.95 -17.95 5.26
C LEU A 596 2.40 -18.42 5.49
N SER A 597 2.86 -19.40 4.72
CA SER A 597 4.19 -19.98 4.86
C SER A 597 5.30 -18.95 4.58
N LEU A 598 5.21 -18.27 3.43
CA LEU A 598 6.22 -17.31 2.99
C LEU A 598 6.27 -16.05 3.87
N SER A 599 5.16 -15.72 4.53
CA SER A 599 5.05 -14.53 5.38
C SER A 599 5.37 -14.77 6.86
N TYR A 600 5.41 -16.03 7.32
CA TYR A 600 5.51 -16.38 8.74
C TYR A 600 6.70 -15.71 9.45
N ARG A 601 7.92 -15.87 8.91
CA ARG A 601 9.13 -15.34 9.53
C ARG A 601 9.16 -13.82 9.57
N PHE A 602 8.63 -13.15 8.55
CA PHE A 602 8.54 -11.70 8.49
C PHE A 602 7.63 -11.15 9.59
N PHE A 603 6.45 -11.74 9.79
CA PHE A 603 5.56 -11.31 10.87
C PHE A 603 6.06 -11.67 12.27
N HIS A 604 6.86 -12.74 12.39
CA HIS A 604 7.39 -13.25 13.67
C HIS A 604 8.80 -12.78 14.02
N SER A 605 9.45 -12.03 13.14
CA SER A 605 10.76 -11.45 13.41
C SER A 605 10.65 -10.49 14.61
N LYS A 606 11.55 -10.65 15.58
CA LYS A 606 11.61 -9.79 16.77
C LYS A 606 12.41 -8.53 16.45
N ARG A 607 12.19 -7.48 17.24
CA ARG A 607 13.13 -6.34 17.33
C ARG A 607 14.51 -6.89 17.71
N GLU A 608 15.46 -6.83 16.78
CA GLU A 608 16.88 -6.90 17.14
C GLU A 608 17.23 -5.52 17.72
N PHE A 609 17.32 -5.44 19.05
CA PHE A 609 17.98 -4.31 19.68
C PHE A 609 19.48 -4.54 19.48
N ASN A 610 20.06 -3.85 18.49
CA ASN A 610 21.51 -3.71 18.38
C ASN A 610 21.95 -2.41 19.04
#